data_AF-A0A4V0XR38-F1
#
_entry.id   AF-A0A4V0XR38-F1
#
_cell.length_a   1.000
_cell.length_b   1.000
_cell.length_c   1.000
_cell.angle_alpha   90.00
_cell.angle_beta   90.00
_cell.angle_gamma   90.00
#
_symmetry.space_group_name_H-M   'P 1'
#
loop_
_entity.id
_entity.type
_entity.pdbx_description
1 polymer ?
#
loop_
_entity_poly.entity_id
_entity_poly.type
_entity_poly.pdbx_seq_one_letter_code
_entity_poly.pdbx_strand_id
1 'polypeptide(L)' 'MADRVAQGGHDIPEAVIRRRFTTGRRNFLNLYQPLADAWRHYDTAGEQPVLLASSDEP' A
#
# COMPACT_ATOMS: atom_id res chain seq x y z
N MET A 1 5.29 11.27 5.95
CA MET A 1 5.26 10.52 7.23
C MET A 1 5.57 11.45 8.40
N ALA A 2 6.63 12.26 8.34
CA ALA A 2 6.98 13.25 9.37
C ALA A 2 5.84 14.24 9.72
N ASP A 3 5.09 14.73 8.72
CA ASP A 3 4.06 15.76 8.95
C ASP A 3 2.82 15.28 9.74
N ARG A 4 2.54 13.97 9.78
CA ARG A 4 1.42 13.43 10.58
C ARG A 4 1.81 13.16 12.04
N VAL A 5 3.08 12.91 12.31
CA VAL A 5 3.61 12.77 13.69
C VAL A 5 3.58 14.12 14.41
N ALA A 6 3.88 15.21 13.70
CA ALA A 6 3.81 16.57 14.23
C ALA A 6 2.39 17.02 14.66
N GLN A 7 1.34 16.41 14.13
CA GLN A 7 -0.07 16.72 14.45
C GLN A 7 -0.68 15.79 15.53
N GLY A 8 0.15 15.07 16.29
CA GLY A 8 -0.31 14.19 17.37
C GLY A 8 -0.51 12.72 16.98
N GLY A 9 0.03 12.29 15.82
CA GLY A 9 0.11 10.88 15.47
C GLY A 9 1.12 10.14 16.34
N HIS A 10 0.76 8.94 16.82
CA HIS A 10 1.71 8.05 17.51
C HIS A 10 2.85 7.71 16.56
N ASP A 11 4.10 7.97 16.97
CA ASP A 11 5.26 7.61 16.19
C ASP A 11 5.33 6.08 16.06
N ILE A 12 5.23 5.57 14.83
CA ILE A 12 5.33 4.14 14.56
C ILE A 12 6.76 3.87 14.14
N PRO A 13 7.51 2.99 14.84
CA PRO A 13 8.89 2.71 14.49
C PRO A 13 9.03 2.29 13.02
N GLU A 14 10.07 2.76 12.34
CA GLU A 14 10.30 2.48 10.92
C GLU A 14 10.32 0.98 10.60
N ALA A 15 10.90 0.17 11.49
CA ALA A 15 10.90 -1.27 11.37
C ALA A 15 9.47 -1.86 11.31
N VAL A 16 8.53 -1.29 12.07
CA VAL A 16 7.11 -1.68 12.05
C VAL A 16 6.46 -1.26 10.74
N ILE A 17 6.75 -0.05 10.24
CA ILE A 17 6.25 0.44 8.95
C ILE A 17 6.72 -0.49 7.81
N ARG A 18 8.02 -0.80 7.75
CA ARG A 18 8.61 -1.70 6.74
C ARG A 18 7.99 -3.09 6.81
N ARG A 19 7.89 -3.68 8.00
CA ARG A 19 7.26 -5.01 8.19
C ARG A 19 5.81 -5.03 7.74
N ARG A 20 5.02 -4.02 8.12
CA ARG A 20 3.60 -3.92 7.73
C ARG A 20 3.44 -3.72 6.23
N PHE A 21 4.27 -2.91 5.59
CA PHE A 21 4.26 -2.74 4.15
C PHE A 21 4.51 -4.07 3.42
N THR A 22 5.58 -4.79 3.79
CA THR A 22 5.90 -6.11 3.19
C THR A 22 4.77 -7.12 3.41
N THR A 23 4.22 -7.18 4.63
CA THR A 23 3.12 -8.12 4.95
C THR A 23 1.85 -7.76 4.18
N GLY A 24 1.49 -6.47 4.13
CA GLY A 24 0.32 -5.99 3.41
C GLY A 24 0.40 -6.26 1.91
N ARG A 25 1.56 -6.00 1.29
CA ARG A 25 1.79 -6.31 -0.12
C ARG A 25 1.69 -7.82 -0.39
N ARG A 26 2.25 -8.66 0.47
CA ARG A 26 2.13 -10.12 0.35
C ARG A 26 0.68 -10.58 0.45
N ASN A 27 -0.08 -10.05 1.41
CA ASN A 27 -1.50 -10.40 1.58
C ASN A 27 -2.34 -9.93 0.40
N PHE A 28 -2.06 -8.73 -0.12
CA PHE A 28 -2.72 -8.24 -1.33
C PHE A 28 -2.53 -9.23 -2.49
N LEU A 29 -1.28 -9.56 -2.82
CA LEU A 29 -0.98 -10.42 -3.98
C LEU A 29 -1.53 -11.85 -3.83
N ASN A 30 -1.49 -12.43 -2.62
CA ASN A 30 -1.79 -13.86 -2.44
C ASN A 30 -3.21 -14.14 -1.92
N LEU A 31 -3.85 -13.17 -1.26
CA LEU A 31 -5.14 -13.38 -0.60
C LEU A 31 -6.21 -12.48 -1.19
N TYR A 32 -5.96 -11.17 -1.32
CA TYR A 32 -7.02 -10.24 -1.70
C TYR A 32 -7.22 -10.14 -3.21
N GLN A 33 -6.12 -10.01 -3.97
CA GLN A 33 -6.13 -9.89 -5.43
C GLN A 33 -6.88 -11.05 -6.13
N PRO A 34 -6.67 -12.34 -5.79
CA PRO A 34 -7.40 -13.42 -6.46
C PRO A 34 -8.86 -13.58 -6.01
N LEU A 35 -9.27 -12.96 -4.90
CA LEU A 35 -10.63 -13.08 -4.35
C LEU A 35 -11.52 -11.89 -4.69
N ALA A 36 -10.95 -10.76 -5.10
CA ALA A 36 -11.70 -9.55 -5.40
C ALA A 36 -12.20 -9.55 -6.86
N ASP A 37 -13.47 -9.20 -7.06
CA ASP A 37 -14.05 -9.05 -8.40
C ASP A 37 -13.39 -7.93 -9.21
N ALA A 38 -12.91 -6.89 -8.52
CA ALA A 38 -12.15 -5.80 -9.12
C ALA A 38 -11.06 -5.26 -8.19
N TRP A 39 -9.88 -4.97 -8.73
CA TRP A 39 -8.77 -4.35 -8.00
C TRP A 39 -7.92 -3.44 -8.90
N ARG A 40 -7.26 -2.46 -8.30
CA ARG A 40 -6.30 -1.56 -8.94
C ARG A 40 -5.11 -1.33 -8.03
N HIS A 41 -3.90 -1.48 -8.56
CA HIS A 41 -2.65 -1.28 -7.83
C HIS A 41 -1.96 -0.02 -8.33
N TYR A 42 -1.72 0.93 -7.42
CA TYR A 42 -1.08 2.21 -7.74
C TYR A 42 0.28 2.31 -7.06
N ASP A 43 1.25 2.90 -7.76
CA ASP A 43 2.45 3.46 -7.17
C ASP A 43 2.18 4.89 -6.72
N THR A 44 2.43 5.19 -5.46
CA THR A 44 2.27 6.52 -4.86
C THR A 44 3.61 7.08 -4.36
N ALA A 45 4.74 6.62 -4.89
CA ALA A 45 6.06 7.12 -4.54
C ALA A 45 6.36 8.51 -5.16
N GLY A 46 5.74 8.83 -6.29
CA GLY A 46 5.85 10.14 -6.97
C GLY A 46 4.79 11.14 -6.53
N GLU A 47 4.78 12.32 -7.16
CA GLU A 47 3.79 13.38 -6.90
C GLU A 47 2.37 12.98 -7.32
N GLN A 48 2.24 12.16 -8.35
CA GLN A 48 0.97 11.66 -8.85
C GLN A 48 0.92 10.13 -8.78
N PRO A 49 -0.21 9.54 -8.33
CA PRO A 49 -0.39 8.10 -8.36
C PRO A 49 -0.33 7.54 -9.79
N VAL A 50 0.48 6.51 -10.00
CA VAL A 50 0.60 5.81 -11.28
C VAL A 50 -0.08 4.45 -11.16
N LEU A 51 -1.05 4.15 -12.04
CA LEU A 51 -1.65 2.82 -12.08
C LEU A 51 -0.62 1.82 -12.62
N LEU A 52 -0.29 0.80 -11.83
CA LEU A 52 0.67 -0.25 -12.19
C LEU A 52 -0.01 -1.49 -12.77
N ALA A 53 -1.20 -1.84 -12.29
CA ALA A 53 -1.96 -2.99 -12.76
C ALA A 53 -3.43 -2.91 -12.29
N SER A 54 -4.33 -3.57 -13.01
CA SER A 54 -5.72 -3.72 -12.60
C SER A 54 -6.32 -5.06 -13.03
N SER A 55 -7.45 -5.44 -12.42
CA SER A 55 -8.23 -6.62 -12.82
C SER A 55 -8.85 -6.53 -14.22
N ASP A 56 -8.96 -5.32 -14.77
CA ASP A 56 -9.57 -5.05 -16.09
C ASP A 56 -8.58 -5.20 -17.26
N GLU A 57 -7.29 -5.47 -17.00
CA GLU A 57 -6.31 -5.72 -18.06
C GLU A 57 -6.33 -7.21 -18.48
N PRO A 58 -6.44 -7.52 -19.79
CA PRO A 58 -6.43 -8.89 -20.31
C PRO A 58 -5.06 -9.58 -20.23
#